data_AF-A0A2V7YLU1-F1
#
_entry.id   AF-A0A2V7YLU1-F1
#
_cell.length_a   1.000
_cell.length_b   1.000
_cell.length_c   1.000
_cell.angle_alpha   90.00
_cell.angle_beta   90.00
_cell.angle_gamma   90.00
#
_symmetry.space_group_name_H-M   'P 1'
#
loop_
_entity.id
_entity.type
_entity.pdbx_description
1 polymer ?
#
loop_
_entity_poly.entity_id
_entity_poly.type
_entity_poly.pdbx_seq_one_letter_code
_entity_poly.pdbx_strand_id
1 'polypeptide(L)'
;KRLQGITEVHAIDTFVSADSPIESKRFADARLGHGAVLRAMDNGYLAPRERIDRFLTIAKRAGVPVQVGFTGGATDGMPFLAGGPAMLPFSWPGRYSHSPVEVADLRDVESLVRLIVAVTTATS
;
A
#
# COMPACT_ATOMS: atom_id res chain seq x y z
N LYS A 1 -8.91 9.43 -20.96
CA LYS A 1 -10.29 8.97 -20.67
C LYS A 1 -10.59 9.32 -19.22
N ARG A 2 -11.49 10.26 -18.93
CA ARG A 2 -11.80 10.66 -17.54
C ARG A 2 -12.76 9.63 -16.94
N LEU A 3 -12.36 8.92 -15.88
CA LEU A 3 -13.20 7.96 -15.17
C LEU A 3 -14.31 8.75 -14.46
N GLN A 4 -15.55 8.66 -14.95
CA GLN A 4 -16.71 9.35 -14.36
C GLN A 4 -17.46 8.41 -13.42
N GLY A 5 -17.93 8.93 -12.27
CA GLY A 5 -18.72 8.17 -11.30
C GLY A 5 -17.92 7.25 -10.36
N ILE A 6 -16.58 7.22 -10.48
CA ILE A 6 -15.72 6.50 -9.54
C ILE A 6 -15.43 7.38 -8.33
N THR A 7 -15.76 6.89 -7.14
CA THR A 7 -15.56 7.61 -5.86
C THR A 7 -14.25 7.25 -5.17
N GLU A 8 -13.71 6.07 -5.44
CA GLU A 8 -12.50 5.53 -4.83
C GLU A 8 -11.71 4.68 -5.83
N VAL A 9 -10.39 4.85 -5.88
CA VAL A 9 -9.44 4.09 -6.72
C VAL A 9 -8.24 3.74 -5.86
N HIS A 10 -7.71 2.53 -5.98
CA HIS A 10 -6.50 2.10 -5.26
C HIS A 10 -5.51 1.53 -6.25
N ALA A 11 -4.33 2.14 -6.35
CA ALA A 11 -3.22 1.55 -7.08
C ALA A 11 -2.71 0.31 -6.34
N ILE A 12 -2.46 -0.77 -7.09
CA ILE A 12 -1.86 -2.00 -6.59
C ILE A 12 -0.47 -2.12 -7.21
N ASP A 13 0.56 -2.01 -6.38
CA ASP A 13 1.95 -1.97 -6.83
C ASP A 13 2.90 -2.45 -5.71
N THR A 14 4.12 -2.80 -6.06
CA THR A 14 5.19 -3.19 -5.14
C THR A 14 5.54 -2.05 -4.16
N PHE A 15 5.94 -2.42 -2.95
CA PHE A 15 6.53 -1.51 -1.97
C PHE A 15 8.02 -1.83 -1.80
N VAL A 16 8.88 -0.94 -2.31
CA VAL A 16 10.33 -1.03 -2.08
C VAL A 16 10.57 -1.01 -0.58
N SER A 17 11.06 -2.10 -0.01
CA SER A 17 11.32 -2.23 1.42
C SER A 17 12.82 -2.13 1.70
N ALA A 18 13.19 -1.29 2.67
CA ALA A 18 14.53 -1.19 3.24
C ALA A 18 14.78 -2.26 4.32
N ASP A 19 14.05 -3.39 4.29
CA ASP A 19 14.22 -4.54 5.18
C ASP A 19 15.48 -5.35 4.80
N SER A 20 16.58 -4.66 4.49
CA SER A 20 17.91 -5.23 4.31
C SER A 20 18.86 -4.69 5.39
N PRO A 21 19.94 -5.41 5.74
CA PRO A 21 20.87 -4.93 6.76
C PRO A 21 21.62 -3.64 6.39
N ILE A 22 21.67 -3.32 5.09
CA ILE A 22 22.51 -2.26 4.52
C ILE A 22 21.71 -0.96 4.33
N GLU A 23 20.40 -1.05 4.08
CA GLU A 23 19.58 0.11 3.74
C GLU A 23 19.07 0.85 4.98
N SER A 24 18.94 2.17 4.85
CA SER A 24 18.36 2.98 5.90
C SER A 24 16.85 2.78 5.95
N LYS A 25 16.36 2.20 7.06
CA LYS A 25 14.93 2.02 7.34
C LYS A 25 14.11 3.30 7.27
N ARG A 26 14.75 4.47 7.37
CA ARG A 26 14.07 5.77 7.21
C ARG A 26 13.46 5.97 5.82
N PHE A 27 13.95 5.24 4.81
CA PHE A 27 13.43 5.35 3.45
C PHE A 27 12.20 4.49 3.19
N ALA A 28 12.10 3.30 3.79
CA ALA A 28 10.98 2.39 3.59
C ALA A 28 10.94 1.24 4.62
N ASP A 29 10.39 1.50 5.80
CA ASP A 29 10.28 0.49 6.87
C ASP A 29 9.01 -0.35 6.73
N ALA A 30 9.04 -1.37 5.87
CA ALA A 30 7.99 -2.39 5.78
C ALA A 30 8.62 -3.78 5.74
N ARG A 31 8.43 -4.59 6.78
CA ARG A 31 9.13 -5.87 6.93
C ARG A 31 8.45 -6.95 6.10
N LEU A 32 9.25 -7.83 5.48
CA LEU A 32 8.71 -8.99 4.77
C LEU A 32 8.10 -9.99 5.75
N GLY A 33 6.96 -10.57 5.38
CA GLY A 33 6.19 -11.51 6.18
C GLY A 33 5.34 -10.88 7.28
N HIS A 34 5.22 -9.54 7.32
CA HIS A 34 4.45 -8.79 8.31
C HIS A 34 3.13 -8.21 7.76
N GLY A 35 2.76 -8.58 6.54
CA GLY A 35 1.47 -8.24 5.93
C GLY A 35 1.57 -7.20 4.82
N ALA A 36 0.41 -6.94 4.21
CA ALA A 36 0.26 -5.94 3.15
C ALA A 36 0.62 -4.54 3.65
N VAL A 37 0.92 -3.63 2.73
CA VAL A 37 1.33 -2.26 3.06
C VAL A 37 0.27 -1.28 2.57
N LEU A 38 -0.24 -0.46 3.50
CA LEU A 38 -0.92 0.78 3.17
C LEU A 38 0.15 1.85 2.94
N ARG A 39 0.37 2.24 1.68
CA ARG A 39 1.35 3.28 1.36
C ARG A 39 0.75 4.64 1.70
N ALA A 40 0.94 5.06 2.94
CA ALA A 40 0.35 6.28 3.49
C ALA A 40 1.07 7.55 3.07
N MET A 41 2.34 7.45 2.69
CA MET A 41 3.12 8.60 2.24
C MET A 41 4.18 8.21 1.22
N ASP A 42 4.32 9.05 0.20
CA ASP A 42 5.46 9.11 -0.70
C ASP A 42 5.87 10.59 -0.92
N ASN A 43 6.83 10.88 -1.82
CA ASN A 43 7.30 12.25 -2.08
C ASN A 43 6.24 13.16 -2.74
N GLY A 44 5.17 12.59 -3.31
CA GLY A 44 4.11 13.31 -4.01
C GLY A 44 2.73 13.19 -3.35
N TYR A 45 2.57 12.35 -2.33
CA TYR A 45 1.29 12.07 -1.71
C TYR A 45 1.41 11.82 -0.19
N LEU A 46 0.52 12.44 0.58
CA LEU A 46 0.28 12.14 1.98
C LEU A 46 -1.20 11.80 2.16
N ALA A 47 -1.49 10.60 2.65
CA ALA A 47 -2.85 10.14 2.87
C ALA A 47 -3.49 10.81 4.10
N PRO A 48 -4.76 11.24 4.01
CA PRO A 48 -5.53 11.68 5.19
C PRO A 48 -5.61 10.59 6.24
N ARG A 49 -5.48 10.98 7.52
CA ARG A 49 -5.45 10.03 8.64
C ARG A 49 -6.70 9.17 8.72
N GLU A 50 -7.85 9.78 8.46
CA GLU A 50 -9.16 9.13 8.49
C GLU A 50 -9.24 7.98 7.48
N ARG A 51 -8.56 8.13 6.33
CA ARG A 51 -8.51 7.09 5.29
C ARG A 51 -7.63 5.91 5.72
N ILE A 52 -6.47 6.20 6.31
CA ILE A 52 -5.59 5.16 6.87
C ILE A 52 -6.35 4.40 7.96
N ASP A 53 -6.99 5.10 8.90
CA ASP A 53 -7.74 4.52 10.00
C ASP A 53 -8.92 3.64 9.52
N ARG A 54 -9.62 4.05 8.46
CA ARG A 54 -10.68 3.24 7.83
C ARG A 54 -10.15 1.88 7.40
N PHE A 55 -9.07 1.84 6.63
CA PHE A 55 -8.53 0.58 6.10
C PHE A 55 -7.87 -0.28 7.17
N LEU A 56 -7.21 0.33 8.17
CA LEU A 56 -6.74 -0.38 9.35
C LEU A 56 -7.89 -1.03 10.13
N THR A 57 -9.02 -0.34 10.25
CA THR A 57 -10.21 -0.88 10.92
C THR A 57 -10.79 -2.07 10.16
N ILE A 58 -10.89 -1.99 8.84
CA ILE A 58 -11.34 -3.10 7.98
C ILE A 58 -10.40 -4.30 8.13
N ALA A 59 -9.08 -4.07 8.00
CA ALA A 59 -8.07 -5.11 8.14
C ALA A 59 -8.14 -5.81 9.51
N LYS A 60 -8.27 -5.02 10.58
CA LYS A 60 -8.41 -5.54 11.96
C LYS A 60 -9.65 -6.42 12.12
N ARG A 61 -10.79 -6.00 11.58
CA ARG A 61 -12.04 -6.79 11.62
C ARG A 61 -11.94 -8.09 10.85
N ALA A 62 -11.21 -8.10 9.74
CA ALA A 62 -10.99 -9.26 8.89
C ALA A 62 -9.79 -10.14 9.32
N GLY A 63 -9.09 -9.77 10.41
CA GLY A 63 -7.89 -10.49 10.88
C GLY A 63 -6.77 -10.52 9.84
N VAL A 64 -6.59 -9.44 9.08
CA VAL A 64 -5.59 -9.32 8.02
C VAL A 64 -4.38 -8.53 8.56
N PRO A 65 -3.16 -9.10 8.52
CA PRO A 65 -1.93 -8.36 8.85
C PRO A 65 -1.67 -7.25 7.84
N VAL A 66 -1.48 -6.02 8.34
CA VAL A 66 -1.24 -4.84 7.51
C VAL A 66 -0.26 -3.89 8.21
N GLN A 67 0.63 -3.28 7.43
CA GLN A 67 1.63 -2.30 7.83
C GLN A 67 1.27 -0.94 7.21
N VAL A 68 1.65 0.16 7.88
CA VAL A 68 1.57 1.50 7.30
C VAL A 68 2.97 1.89 6.84
N GLY A 69 3.14 2.05 5.53
CA GLY A 69 4.43 2.28 4.91
C GLY A 69 4.61 3.72 4.43
N PHE A 70 5.83 4.21 4.57
CA PHE A 70 6.33 5.47 4.03
C PHE A 70 7.46 5.13 3.06
N THR A 71 7.43 5.62 1.81
CA THR A 71 8.52 5.39 0.85
C THR A 71 9.07 6.70 0.29
N GLY A 72 10.39 6.80 0.11
CA GLY A 72 10.93 7.78 -0.84
C GLY A 72 10.57 7.39 -2.29
N GLY A 73 10.04 8.33 -3.09
CA GLY A 73 9.63 8.09 -4.48
C GLY A 73 8.26 8.68 -4.81
N ALA A 74 7.73 8.42 -6.00
CA ALA A 74 6.38 8.80 -6.43
C ALA A 74 5.62 7.53 -6.88
N THR A 75 4.32 7.46 -6.63
CA THR A 75 3.48 6.34 -7.11
C THR A 75 2.77 6.64 -8.44
N ASP A 76 2.45 5.57 -9.18
CA ASP A 76 1.56 5.61 -10.35
C ASP A 76 0.13 6.13 -10.04
N GLY A 77 -0.20 6.31 -8.76
CA GLY A 77 -1.46 6.90 -8.29
C GLY A 77 -1.52 8.44 -8.37
N MET A 78 -0.36 9.12 -8.50
CA MET A 78 -0.28 10.58 -8.52
C MET A 78 -1.18 11.29 -9.56
N PRO A 79 -1.36 10.77 -10.80
CA PRO A 79 -2.24 11.38 -11.78
C PRO A 79 -3.72 11.48 -11.36
N PHE A 80 -4.15 10.73 -10.33
CA PHE A 80 -5.54 10.71 -9.86
C PHE A 80 -5.82 11.70 -8.71
N LEU A 81 -4.81 12.39 -8.16
CA LEU A 81 -4.95 13.18 -6.94
C LEU A 81 -5.55 14.58 -7.14
N ALA A 82 -5.50 15.15 -8.35
CA ALA A 82 -6.05 16.48 -8.64
C ALA A 82 -7.57 16.44 -8.87
N GLY A 83 -8.34 16.48 -7.78
CA GLY A 83 -9.82 16.50 -7.82
C GLY A 83 -10.45 15.17 -8.25
N GLY A 84 -9.68 14.08 -8.17
CA GLY A 84 -10.12 12.73 -8.50
C GLY A 84 -10.63 11.93 -7.29
N PRO A 85 -10.93 10.64 -7.49
CA PRO A 85 -11.45 9.75 -6.45
C PRO A 85 -10.50 9.63 -5.25
N ALA A 86 -11.05 9.25 -4.10
CA ALA A 86 -10.26 8.88 -2.94
C ALA A 86 -9.22 7.80 -3.34
N MET A 87 -7.97 7.96 -2.88
CA MET A 87 -6.85 7.09 -3.22
C MET A 87 -6.05 6.73 -1.98
N LEU A 88 -5.70 5.47 -1.81
CA LEU A 88 -4.64 5.01 -0.91
C LEU A 88 -4.04 3.75 -1.53
N PRO A 89 -2.80 3.75 -2.02
CA PRO A 89 -2.25 2.57 -2.65
C PRO A 89 -2.12 1.40 -1.66
N PHE A 90 -2.43 0.19 -2.14
CA PHE A 90 -2.21 -1.05 -1.42
C PHE A 90 -1.05 -1.81 -2.08
N SER A 91 -0.14 -2.31 -1.27
CA SER A 91 1.11 -2.88 -1.76
C SER A 91 1.53 -4.11 -0.97
N TRP A 92 2.59 -4.79 -1.43
CA TRP A 92 3.32 -5.80 -0.67
C TRP A 92 4.80 -5.39 -0.61
N PRO A 93 5.50 -5.63 0.51
CA PRO A 93 6.90 -5.28 0.61
C PRO A 93 7.76 -6.26 -0.19
N GLY A 94 8.75 -5.72 -0.91
CA GLY A 94 9.74 -6.49 -1.64
C GLY A 94 11.15 -5.94 -1.42
N ARG A 95 12.16 -6.80 -1.54
CA ARG A 95 13.58 -6.43 -1.50
C ARG A 95 14.20 -6.50 -2.89
N TYR A 96 15.22 -5.69 -3.11
CA TYR A 96 15.98 -5.62 -4.36
C TYR A 96 15.13 -5.25 -5.57
N SER A 97 14.16 -4.35 -5.38
CA SER A 97 13.33 -3.82 -6.47
C SER A 97 14.20 -3.26 -7.60
N HIS A 98 13.83 -3.53 -8.85
CA HIS A 98 14.59 -3.22 -10.06
C HIS A 98 15.92 -3.99 -10.24
N SER A 99 16.18 -5.00 -9.43
CA SER A 99 17.29 -5.92 -9.67
C SER A 99 16.85 -7.12 -10.54
N PRO A 100 17.78 -7.92 -11.10
CA PRO A 100 17.44 -9.12 -11.83
C PRO A 100 16.71 -10.20 -11.01
N VAL A 101 16.82 -10.15 -9.67
CA VAL A 101 16.17 -11.10 -8.75
C VAL A 101 15.56 -10.32 -7.59
N GLU A 102 14.23 -10.22 -7.60
CA GLU A 102 13.47 -9.62 -6.50
C GLU A 102 13.04 -10.67 -5.47
N VAL A 103 12.85 -10.25 -4.22
CA VAL A 103 12.42 -11.12 -3.13
C VAL A 103 11.15 -10.56 -2.50
N ALA A 104 10.12 -11.39 -2.39
CA ALA A 104 8.88 -11.10 -1.69
C ALA A 104 8.47 -12.30 -0.82
N ASP A 105 7.69 -12.05 0.24
CA ASP A 105 7.08 -13.11 1.03
C ASP A 105 5.63 -13.35 0.56
N LEU A 106 5.30 -14.60 0.24
CA LEU A 106 3.96 -14.96 -0.24
C LEU A 106 2.87 -14.64 0.78
N ARG A 107 3.18 -14.62 2.08
CA ARG A 107 2.23 -14.24 3.15
C ARG A 107 1.79 -12.78 3.03
N ASP A 108 2.64 -11.91 2.51
CA ASP A 108 2.31 -10.50 2.32
C ASP A 108 1.37 -10.31 1.13
N VAL A 109 1.61 -11.06 0.04
CA VAL A 109 0.74 -11.08 -1.15
C VAL A 109 -0.63 -11.66 -0.79
N GLU A 110 -0.68 -12.73 -0.02
CA GLU A 110 -1.93 -13.29 0.49
C GLU A 110 -2.68 -12.29 1.37
N SER A 111 -1.97 -11.59 2.25
CA SER A 111 -2.54 -10.52 3.07
C SER A 111 -3.11 -9.38 2.22
N LEU A 112 -2.45 -9.03 1.11
CA LEU A 112 -2.92 -8.01 0.17
C LEU A 112 -4.22 -8.44 -0.51
N VAL A 113 -4.30 -9.67 -1.00
CA VAL A 113 -5.54 -10.20 -1.58
C VAL A 113 -6.68 -10.17 -0.55
N ARG A 114 -6.42 -10.63 0.68
CA ARG A 114 -7.39 -10.61 1.77
C ARG A 114 -7.84 -9.19 2.14
N LEU A 115 -6.93 -8.22 2.11
CA LEU A 115 -7.26 -6.81 2.34
C LEU A 115 -8.19 -6.28 1.23
N ILE A 116 -7.87 -6.51 -0.04
CA ILE A 116 -8.69 -6.07 -1.18
C ILE A 116 -10.09 -6.67 -1.09
N VAL A 117 -10.20 -7.98 -0.82
CA VAL A 117 -11.50 -8.64 -0.61
C VAL A 117 -12.24 -7.98 0.55
N ALA A 118 -11.61 -7.82 1.71
CA ALA A 118 -12.24 -7.21 2.88
C ALA A 118 -12.74 -5.78 2.60
N VAL A 119 -11.97 -4.97 1.86
CA VAL A 119 -12.36 -3.60 1.48
C VAL A 119 -13.55 -3.59 0.52
N THR A 120 -13.55 -4.48 -0.47
CA THR A 120 -14.64 -4.55 -1.47
C THR A 120 -15.94 -5.13 -0.90
N THR A 121 -15.87 -5.96 0.14
CA THR A 121 -17.05 -6.56 0.79
C THR A 121 -17.47 -5.83 2.06
N ALA A 122 -16.67 -4.91 2.59
CA ALA A 122 -17.05 -4.08 3.71
C ALA A 122 -18.10 -3.07 3.24
N THR A 123 -19.37 -3.33 3.55
CA THR A 123 -20.47 -2.41 3.28
C THR A 123 -20.19 -1.06 3.94
N SER A 124 -20.26 0.01 3.13
CA SER A 124 -20.14 1.42 3.55
C SER A 124 -21.13 1.80 4.65
#